data_AF-A0A8R1XMV5-F1
#
_entry.id   AF-A0A8R1XMV5-F1
#
_cell.length_a   1.000
_cell.length_b   1.000
_cell.length_c   1.000
_cell.angle_alpha   90.00
_cell.angle_beta   90.00
_cell.angle_gamma   90.00
#
_symmetry.space_group_name_H-M   'P 1'
#
loop_
_entity.id
_entity.type
_entity.pdbx_description
1 polymer ?
#
loop_
_entity_poly.entity_id
_entity_poly.type
_entity_poly.pdbx_seq_one_letter_code
_entity_poly.pdbx_strand_id
1 'polypeptide(L)'
;MLSMILGKDSSSLCFLTAESQILNLDGTYSLDNYVPKDCNGASFINTDGTPKRCTYHSDCHDVREPIYWCRLASNQLWTNKDCHCDPVLKTCIIERITLLGPVSKILNYAYCTPKASWYCP
;
A
#
# COMPACT_ATOMS: atom_id res chain seq x y z
N MET A 1 23.62 30.39 7.37
CA MET A 1 24.78 29.51 7.16
C MET A 1 24.31 28.09 7.47
N LEU A 2 24.17 27.29 6.41
CA LEU A 2 23.80 25.86 6.30
C LEU A 2 22.52 25.33 7.00
N SER A 3 21.41 25.40 6.26
CA SER A 3 20.35 24.37 6.27
C SER A 3 20.88 23.13 5.57
N MET A 4 20.97 21.97 6.23
CA MET A 4 21.23 20.70 5.55
C MET A 4 20.70 19.50 6.37
N ILE A 5 19.83 18.73 5.71
CA ILE A 5 19.63 17.27 5.86
C ILE A 5 18.67 16.81 6.97
N LEU A 6 17.36 16.90 6.68
CA LEU A 6 16.38 15.90 7.12
C LEU A 6 15.46 15.54 5.95
N GLY A 7 16.07 15.15 4.83
CA GLY A 7 15.42 14.34 3.80
C GLY A 7 15.80 12.87 4.04
N LYS A 8 15.23 12.26 5.09
CA LYS A 8 15.38 10.82 5.34
C LYS A 8 14.38 10.12 4.40
N ASP A 9 14.88 9.53 3.33
CA ASP A 9 14.10 8.73 2.39
C ASP A 9 13.23 7.70 3.13
N SER A 10 11.90 7.85 3.04
CA SER A 10 10.94 6.89 3.63
C SER A 10 11.19 5.44 3.23
N SER A 11 11.89 5.21 2.11
CA SER A 11 12.27 3.88 1.64
C SER A 11 13.20 3.14 2.63
N SER A 12 14.10 3.84 3.33
CA SER A 12 15.04 3.20 4.27
C SER A 12 14.37 2.74 5.57
N LEU A 13 13.25 3.36 5.98
CA LEU A 13 12.57 3.04 7.23
C LEU A 13 11.79 1.73 7.15
N CYS A 14 11.25 1.39 5.97
CA CYS A 14 10.42 0.20 5.80
C CYS A 14 11.20 -1.11 5.86
N PHE A 15 12.49 -1.10 5.52
CA PHE A 15 13.32 -2.29 5.68
C PHE A 15 13.57 -2.61 7.15
N LEU A 16 13.68 -1.60 8.02
CA LEU A 16 13.88 -1.80 9.46
C LEU A 16 12.62 -2.31 10.17
N THR A 17 11.43 -1.89 9.72
CA THR A 17 10.16 -2.34 10.32
C THR A 17 9.77 -3.75 9.88
N ALA A 18 10.14 -4.16 8.66
CA ALA A 18 9.90 -5.53 8.18
C ALA A 18 10.57 -6.57 9.09
N GLU A 19 11.81 -6.33 9.54
CA GLU A 19 12.50 -7.25 10.45
C GLU A 19 11.80 -7.37 11.82
N SER A 20 11.17 -6.30 12.30
CA SER A 20 10.39 -6.32 13.55
C SER A 20 9.06 -7.07 13.40
N GLN A 21 8.47 -7.11 12.21
CA GLN A 21 7.27 -7.90 11.95
C GLN A 21 7.59 -9.37 11.66
N ILE A 22 8.74 -9.67 11.04
CA ILE A 22 9.17 -11.03 10.74
C ILE A 22 9.50 -11.82 12.01
N LEU A 23 9.98 -11.18 13.08
CA LEU A 23 10.20 -11.86 14.37
C LEU A 23 8.91 -12.36 15.05
N ASN A 24 7.74 -11.92 14.59
CA ASN A 24 6.45 -12.37 15.11
C ASN A 24 5.76 -13.41 14.19
N LEU A 25 6.47 -13.98 13.20
CA LEU A 25 5.95 -14.99 12.28
C LEU A 25 6.22 -16.44 12.74
N ASP A 26 6.24 -16.71 14.05
CA ASP A 26 6.12 -18.08 14.57
C ASP A 26 4.65 -18.47 14.75
N GLY A 27 4.09 -19.08 13.71
CA GLY A 27 3.25 -20.28 13.85
C GLY A 27 1.83 -20.22 14.43
N THR A 28 1.31 -19.10 14.94
CA THR A 28 -0.08 -19.04 15.45
C THR A 28 -0.86 -17.81 14.95
N TYR A 29 -1.30 -17.87 13.68
CA TYR A 29 -2.17 -16.83 13.09
C TYR A 29 -3.64 -17.20 13.27
N SER A 30 -4.23 -16.83 14.41
CA SER A 30 -5.67 -16.56 14.56
C SER A 30 -5.97 -16.01 15.96
N LEU A 31 -6.19 -14.70 16.05
CA LEU A 31 -7.30 -14.13 16.82
C LEU A 31 -7.56 -12.72 16.26
N ASP A 32 -8.67 -12.59 15.53
CA ASP A 32 -9.24 -11.34 14.99
C ASP A 32 -8.39 -10.60 13.94
N ASN A 33 -8.36 -11.15 12.72
CA ASN A 33 -8.17 -10.42 11.44
C ASN A 33 -7.16 -9.24 11.47
N TYR A 34 -5.96 -9.44 12.02
CA TYR A 34 -4.93 -8.42 11.97
C TYR A 34 -4.42 -8.30 10.53
N VAL A 35 -5.04 -7.43 9.73
CA VAL A 35 -4.51 -7.16 8.39
C VAL A 35 -3.26 -6.30 8.54
N PRO A 36 -2.09 -6.75 8.05
CA PRO A 36 -0.84 -6.02 8.22
C PRO A 36 -0.94 -4.63 7.60
N LYS A 37 -0.24 -3.66 8.19
CA LYS A 37 -0.03 -2.36 7.55
C LYS A 37 1.04 -2.50 6.47
N ASP A 38 0.95 -1.67 5.45
CA ASP A 38 2.03 -1.54 4.48
C ASP A 38 3.25 -0.81 5.07
N CYS A 39 4.30 -0.64 4.26
CA CYS A 39 5.50 0.13 4.58
C CYS A 39 5.21 1.52 5.16
N ASN A 40 4.16 2.20 4.70
CA ASN A 40 3.82 3.57 5.11
C ASN A 40 2.79 3.62 6.25
N GLY A 41 2.41 2.48 6.83
CA GLY A 41 1.39 2.40 7.87
C GLY A 41 -0.05 2.46 7.34
N ALA A 42 -0.26 2.32 6.03
CA ALA A 42 -1.57 2.35 5.40
C ALA A 42 -2.44 1.18 5.86
N SER A 43 -3.73 1.43 6.00
CA SER A 43 -4.70 0.41 6.40
C SER A 43 -5.32 -0.28 5.19
N PHE A 44 -5.39 -1.61 5.20
CA PHE A 44 -6.01 -2.37 4.12
C PHE A 44 -7.50 -2.08 3.98
N ILE A 45 -7.95 -1.99 2.72
CA ILE A 45 -9.36 -1.95 2.33
C ILE A 45 -9.59 -3.10 1.36
N ASN A 46 -10.55 -3.96 1.69
CA ASN A 46 -10.94 -5.06 0.81
C ASN A 46 -11.65 -4.53 -0.45
N THR A 47 -11.21 -4.95 -1.63
CA THR A 47 -11.73 -4.54 -2.95
C THR A 47 -11.81 -5.75 -3.89
N ASP A 48 -11.92 -5.53 -5.20
CA ASP A 48 -11.81 -6.55 -6.25
C ASP A 48 -10.36 -6.92 -6.62
N GLY A 49 -9.37 -6.27 -6.00
CA GLY A 49 -7.96 -6.59 -6.21
C GLY A 49 -7.56 -7.92 -5.60
N THR A 50 -6.58 -8.60 -6.21
CA THR A 50 -6.09 -9.91 -5.74
C THR A 50 -4.60 -9.83 -5.38
N PRO A 51 -4.16 -10.53 -4.31
CA PRO A 51 -2.77 -10.48 -3.89
C PRO A 51 -1.87 -11.06 -4.98
N LYS A 52 -0.89 -10.27 -5.44
CA LYS A 52 0.14 -10.66 -6.40
C LYS A 52 1.51 -10.49 -5.75
N ARG A 53 2.21 -11.60 -5.50
CA ARG A 53 3.57 -11.56 -4.94
C ARG A 53 4.52 -10.77 -5.83
N CYS A 54 5.43 -10.04 -5.21
CA CYS A 54 6.45 -9.25 -5.89
C CYS A 54 7.74 -9.18 -5.05
N THR A 55 8.85 -8.91 -5.73
CA THR A 55 10.13 -8.52 -5.11
C THR A 55 10.51 -7.11 -5.50
N TYR A 56 10.20 -6.71 -6.73
CA TYR A 56 10.55 -5.42 -7.30
C TYR A 56 9.31 -4.69 -7.83
N HIS A 57 9.40 -3.37 -7.95
CA HIS A 57 8.34 -2.55 -8.54
C HIS A 57 7.96 -3.02 -9.97
N SER A 58 8.93 -3.49 -10.75
CA SER A 58 8.71 -4.01 -12.11
C SER A 58 7.76 -5.20 -12.18
N ASP A 59 7.62 -5.97 -11.10
CA ASP A 59 6.70 -7.10 -11.02
C ASP A 59 5.23 -6.66 -11.02
N CYS A 60 4.96 -5.37 -10.83
CA CYS A 60 3.63 -4.77 -10.74
C CYS A 60 3.24 -3.96 -11.99
N HIS A 61 4.04 -3.96 -13.06
CA HIS A 61 3.75 -3.18 -14.28
C HIS A 61 2.52 -3.69 -15.09
N ASP A 62 2.12 -4.94 -14.88
CA ASP A 62 0.99 -5.63 -15.54
C ASP A 62 -0.29 -5.65 -14.68
N VAL A 63 -0.32 -4.90 -13.59
CA VAL A 63 -1.51 -4.70 -12.75
C VAL A 63 -1.92 -3.23 -12.72
N ARG A 64 -3.17 -2.98 -12.29
CA ARG A 64 -3.81 -1.68 -12.19
C ARG A 64 -4.54 -1.56 -10.86
N GLU A 65 -4.99 -0.35 -10.53
CA GLU A 65 -5.85 -0.10 -9.39
C GLU A 65 -7.06 -1.06 -9.36
N PRO A 66 -7.60 -1.44 -8.20
CA PRO A 66 -8.84 -2.19 -8.17
C PRO A 66 -9.96 -1.41 -8.88
N ILE A 67 -10.84 -2.10 -9.59
CA ILE A 67 -11.96 -1.50 -10.32
C ILE A 67 -12.81 -0.66 -9.36
N TYR A 68 -12.98 -1.10 -8.11
CA TYR A 68 -13.67 -0.36 -7.06
C TYR A 68 -13.05 1.03 -6.77
N TRP A 69 -11.78 1.25 -7.10
CA TRP A 69 -11.08 2.53 -6.92
C TRP A 69 -10.86 3.28 -8.24
N CYS A 70 -11.34 2.77 -9.37
CA CYS A 70 -11.09 3.41 -10.67
C CYS A 70 -11.69 4.83 -10.76
N ARG A 71 -12.71 5.12 -9.94
CA ARG A 71 -13.23 6.47 -9.69
C ARG A 71 -13.18 6.75 -8.19
N LEU A 72 -12.31 7.67 -7.78
CA LEU A 72 -12.23 8.11 -6.39
C LEU A 72 -13.44 8.94 -5.99
N ALA A 73 -13.85 8.83 -4.72
CA ALA A 73 -14.83 9.74 -4.13
C ALA A 73 -14.25 11.16 -4.00
N SER A 74 -15.11 12.17 -3.84
CA SER A 74 -14.70 13.59 -3.76
C SER A 74 -13.74 13.91 -2.61
N ASN A 75 -13.70 13.08 -1.58
CA ASN A 75 -12.80 13.19 -0.44
C ASN A 75 -11.58 12.26 -0.53
N GLN A 76 -11.32 11.65 -1.69
CA GLN A 76 -10.22 10.71 -1.89
C GLN A 76 -9.23 11.24 -2.93
N LEU A 77 -7.95 10.94 -2.71
CA LEU A 77 -6.86 11.35 -3.58
C LEU A 77 -5.90 10.17 -3.81
N TRP A 78 -5.38 10.05 -5.02
CA TRP A 78 -4.26 9.14 -5.28
C TRP A 78 -3.01 9.62 -4.56
N THR A 79 -2.17 8.66 -4.16
CA THR A 79 -0.77 8.99 -3.86
C THR A 79 -0.01 9.22 -5.17
N ASN A 80 1.29 9.54 -5.08
CA ASN A 80 2.15 9.64 -6.26
C ASN A 80 2.65 8.28 -6.76
N LYS A 81 2.20 7.17 -6.16
CA LYS A 81 2.56 5.82 -6.58
C LYS A 81 1.37 5.15 -7.26
N ASP A 82 1.64 4.51 -8.37
CA ASP A 82 0.77 3.52 -8.96
C ASP A 82 0.88 2.18 -8.20
N CYS A 83 0.39 1.11 -8.83
CA CYS A 83 0.61 -0.23 -8.32
C CYS A 83 2.11 -0.52 -8.19
N HIS A 84 2.56 -0.72 -6.95
CA HIS A 84 3.96 -0.95 -6.63
C HIS A 84 4.12 -2.13 -5.69
N CYS A 85 5.34 -2.65 -5.63
CA CYS A 85 5.67 -3.70 -4.69
C CYS A 85 5.90 -3.10 -3.31
N ASP A 86 5.06 -3.47 -2.34
CA ASP A 86 5.32 -3.08 -0.96
C ASP A 86 6.41 -3.98 -0.34
N PRO A 87 7.48 -3.39 0.24
CA PRO A 87 8.61 -4.17 0.74
C PRO A 87 8.30 -4.98 2.00
N VAL A 88 7.26 -4.64 2.75
CA VAL A 88 6.83 -5.35 3.98
C VAL A 88 5.90 -6.51 3.60
N LEU A 89 4.89 -6.22 2.79
CA LEU A 89 3.84 -7.17 2.38
C LEU A 89 4.29 -8.11 1.25
N LYS A 90 5.35 -7.77 0.51
CA LYS A 90 5.83 -8.50 -0.68
C LYS A 90 4.73 -8.78 -1.71
N THR A 91 3.84 -7.81 -1.88
CA THR A 91 2.70 -7.89 -2.81
C THR A 91 2.49 -6.55 -3.53
N CYS A 92 1.94 -6.62 -4.75
CA CYS A 92 1.54 -5.44 -5.50
C CYS A 92 0.33 -4.80 -4.83
N ILE A 93 0.50 -3.56 -4.37
CA ILE A 93 -0.55 -2.74 -3.75
C ILE A 93 -0.64 -1.39 -4.44
N ILE A 94 -1.74 -0.70 -4.19
CA ILE A 94 -1.88 0.72 -4.49
C ILE A 94 -2.40 1.46 -3.26
N GLU A 95 -1.90 2.68 -3.06
CA GLU A 95 -2.24 3.53 -1.93
C GLU A 95 -3.14 4.70 -2.37
N ARG A 96 -4.12 5.04 -1.53
CA ARG A 96 -4.91 6.28 -1.65
C ARG A 96 -5.05 6.97 -0.30
N ILE A 97 -5.28 8.27 -0.36
CA ILE A 97 -5.56 9.13 0.79
C ILE A 97 -7.08 9.33 0.87
N THR A 98 -7.65 9.17 2.06
CA THR A 98 -9.04 9.55 2.37
C THR A 98 -9.03 10.73 3.33
N LEU A 99 -9.61 11.86 2.93
CA LEU A 99 -9.80 13.04 3.77
C LEU A 99 -11.01 12.82 4.69
N LEU A 100 -10.81 13.02 5.99
CA LEU A 100 -11.87 12.97 7.02
C LEU A 100 -12.36 14.37 7.44
N GLY A 101 -11.80 15.41 6.83
CA GLY A 101 -12.04 16.80 7.17
C GLY A 101 -10.88 17.67 6.66
N PRO A 102 -10.80 18.94 7.09
CA PRO A 102 -9.79 19.88 6.59
C PRO A 102 -8.37 19.55 7.07
N VAL A 103 -8.22 18.82 8.19
CA VAL A 103 -6.92 18.57 8.83
C VAL A 103 -6.57 17.08 8.93
N SER A 104 -7.57 16.20 8.88
CA SER A 104 -7.40 14.76 9.13
C SER A 104 -7.45 13.98 7.84
N LYS A 105 -6.51 13.06 7.68
CA LYS A 105 -6.43 12.13 6.54
C LYS A 105 -6.06 10.73 7.00
N ILE A 106 -6.53 9.72 6.27
CA ILE A 106 -6.15 8.32 6.44
C ILE A 106 -5.47 7.85 5.16
N LEU A 107 -4.40 7.08 5.32
CA LEU A 107 -3.77 6.35 4.22
C LEU A 107 -4.34 4.92 4.17
N ASN A 108 -4.83 4.53 3.00
CA ASN A 108 -5.37 3.21 2.75
C ASN A 108 -4.62 2.53 1.62
N TYR A 109 -4.50 1.21 1.69
CA TYR A 109 -4.02 0.41 0.56
C TYR A 109 -5.02 -0.68 0.19
N ALA A 110 -4.94 -1.14 -1.06
CA ALA A 110 -5.66 -2.29 -1.56
C ALA A 110 -4.75 -3.08 -2.51
N TYR A 111 -5.09 -4.34 -2.77
CA TYR A 111 -4.44 -5.10 -3.82
C TYR A 111 -4.79 -4.55 -5.20
N CYS A 112 -3.89 -4.77 -6.15
CA CYS A 112 -4.10 -4.42 -7.54
C CYS A 112 -4.86 -5.51 -8.32
N THR A 113 -5.42 -5.15 -9.47
CA THR A 113 -6.16 -6.03 -10.39
C THR A 113 -5.35 -6.24 -11.67
N PRO A 114 -5.30 -7.45 -12.26
CA PRO A 114 -4.59 -7.69 -13.51
C PRO A 114 -5.03 -6.73 -14.63
N LYS A 115 -4.07 -6.09 -15.29
CA LYS A 115 -4.32 -5.10 -16.36
C LYS A 115 -5.11 -5.70 -17.52
N ALA A 116 -4.95 -6.99 -17.80
CA ALA A 116 -5.65 -7.70 -18.87
C ALA A 116 -7.17 -7.77 -18.66
N SER A 117 -7.64 -7.77 -17.41
CA SER A 117 -9.05 -7.80 -17.04
C SER A 117 -9.57 -6.45 -16.54
N TRP A 118 -8.77 -5.40 -16.63
CA TRP A 118 -9.07 -4.11 -16.04
C TRP A 118 -9.92 -3.25 -16.97
N TYR A 119 -11.05 -2.77 -16.46
CA TYR A 119 -11.83 -1.70 -17.07
C TYR A 119 -12.50 -0.89 -15.96
N CYS A 120 -12.74 0.40 -16.21
CA CYS A 120 -13.47 1.26 -15.28
C CYS A 120 -14.90 1.48 -15.80
N PRO A 121 -15.92 0.78 -15.26
CA PRO A 121 -17.32 1.01 -15.62
C PRO A 121 -17.76 2.42 -15.24
#